data_AF-A0A6C0H377-F1
#
_entry.id   AF-A0A6C0H377-F1
#
_cell.length_a   1.000
_cell.length_b   1.000
_cell.length_c   1.000
_cell.angle_alpha   90.00
_cell.angle_beta   90.00
_cell.angle_gamma   90.00
#
_symmetry.space_group_name_H-M   'P 1'
#
loop_
_entity.id
_entity.type
_entity.pdbx_description
1 polymer ?
#
loop_
_entity_poly.entity_id
_entity_poly.type
_entity_poly.pdbx_seq_one_letter_code
_entity_poly.pdbx_strand_id
1 'polypeptide(L)'
;MPSLVYGKIAIHLLTNIPGKKEIVFSRRLFYNPEFKEEDGQLSQYPFLVLNRKYNVDTIRKMTLFDKISFFFNENVLLSREDAYTGEILDANNDDKDSIRNNVLVMLETLFPTNYPVANDINNSFDILNGELMTGLLGASNYGRYSYLQDDGIYTFRKLTWLNDIINHSEYRELVNKYVDLYKFVSGNKKYEDTFSTPMKKNLNKSNQFNAFYTVLRNLQKTSKSSTNNELQKLIDFDETNEAPQIYDFLKKVALKYNINNINNMITDDKSNNYGNNSLLDTGISILQNQKNNETMYEIYVLAELFGGELNDDIMSKIGCKLEGEILGNKSNELYQKKNTIRNWDLKRFSSYIDINKMETINHDTASNNPVQDETRYDTLDYTRNRFQQQGVSINDVKAWFYKEINQNEEFLNKMNNVLQQTVDFQIKQLLSIDNIVEYIQKNNSSLYNYMAKMTVNQNKVANSDFKYKLYESYLGYDSKNKSLTTKINDMNRNADNSIPINSTDLQKLNEELYYNNIYLLVSRFLYELEDNKPMGNSGGRKKKSFTKKRSSKKRLANKWRKRVSRRCR
;
A
#
# COMPACT_ATOMS: atom_id res chain seq x y z
N MET A 1 -22.74 1.60 -41.38
CA MET A 1 -21.39 1.62 -40.79
C MET A 1 -21.51 1.20 -39.34
N PRO A 2 -20.58 0.40 -38.82
CA PRO A 2 -20.57 0.05 -37.40
C PRO A 2 -20.46 1.32 -36.54
N SER A 3 -21.17 1.36 -35.41
CA SER A 3 -21.14 2.47 -34.46
C SER A 3 -20.03 2.28 -33.43
N LEU A 4 -19.56 3.38 -32.82
CA LEU A 4 -18.67 3.32 -31.67
C LEU A 4 -19.32 2.55 -30.52
N VAL A 5 -18.55 1.66 -29.89
CA VAL A 5 -18.88 0.99 -28.64
C VAL A 5 -18.14 1.71 -27.53
N TYR A 6 -18.89 2.26 -26.58
CA TYR A 6 -18.35 3.09 -25.50
C TYR A 6 -19.22 2.99 -24.24
N GLY A 7 -18.70 3.50 -23.12
CA GLY A 7 -19.46 3.63 -21.88
C GLY A 7 -18.67 4.31 -20.78
N LYS A 8 -19.33 4.57 -19.65
CA LYS A 8 -18.72 5.24 -18.49
C LYS A 8 -17.73 4.31 -17.80
N ILE A 9 -16.61 4.84 -17.33
CA ILE A 9 -15.58 4.09 -16.61
C ILE A 9 -15.34 4.66 -15.21
N ALA A 10 -15.44 3.82 -14.18
CA ALA A 10 -14.96 4.12 -12.84
C ALA A 10 -13.47 3.82 -12.72
N ILE A 11 -12.71 4.80 -12.23
CA ILE A 11 -11.28 4.67 -11.99
C ILE A 11 -11.06 4.63 -10.48
N HIS A 12 -10.71 3.46 -9.97
CA HIS A 12 -10.44 3.23 -8.55
C HIS A 12 -8.96 3.53 -8.28
N LEU A 13 -8.68 4.69 -7.70
CA LEU A 13 -7.35 5.13 -7.33
C LEU A 13 -6.96 4.48 -5.99
N LEU A 14 -6.07 3.50 -6.02
CA LEU A 14 -5.43 2.98 -4.81
C LEU A 14 -4.28 3.91 -4.45
N THR A 15 -4.34 4.57 -3.29
CA THR A 15 -3.44 5.70 -2.99
C THR A 15 -2.47 5.45 -1.83
N ASN A 16 -1.35 6.18 -1.84
CA ASN A 16 -0.41 6.26 -0.73
C ASN A 16 -0.80 7.29 0.35
N ILE A 17 -1.96 7.96 0.22
CA ILE A 17 -2.39 8.98 1.18
C ILE A 17 -2.74 8.32 2.52
N PRO A 18 -2.19 8.80 3.66
CA PRO A 18 -2.45 8.22 4.97
C PRO A 18 -3.95 8.15 5.29
N GLY A 19 -4.44 6.95 5.62
CA GLY A 19 -5.85 6.71 5.93
C GLY A 19 -6.78 6.57 4.72
N LYS A 20 -6.32 6.82 3.50
CA LYS A 20 -7.14 6.77 2.27
C LYS A 20 -6.63 5.71 1.30
N LYS A 21 -7.03 4.47 1.55
CA LYS A 21 -6.57 3.33 0.72
C LYS A 21 -7.08 3.39 -0.71
N GLU A 22 -8.27 3.91 -0.91
CA GLU A 22 -8.97 3.89 -2.20
C GLU A 22 -9.86 5.12 -2.36
N ILE A 23 -9.82 5.72 -3.55
CA ILE A 23 -10.65 6.85 -3.95
C ILE A 23 -11.25 6.52 -5.33
N VAL A 24 -12.58 6.53 -5.46
CA VAL A 24 -13.21 6.38 -6.78
C VAL A 24 -13.21 7.74 -7.45
N PHE A 25 -12.41 7.88 -8.50
CA PHE A 25 -12.27 9.12 -9.22
C PHE A 25 -13.61 9.54 -9.85
N SER A 26 -13.93 10.82 -9.69
CA SER A 26 -15.06 11.46 -10.35
C SER A 26 -14.64 12.86 -10.76
N ARG A 27 -15.36 13.44 -11.70
CA ARG A 27 -15.11 14.80 -12.20
C ARG A 27 -14.91 15.83 -11.08
N ARG A 28 -15.66 15.72 -9.98
CA ARG A 28 -15.60 16.66 -8.84
C ARG A 28 -14.27 16.64 -8.09
N LEU A 29 -13.51 15.56 -8.22
CA LEU A 29 -12.18 15.43 -7.62
C LEU A 29 -11.08 16.00 -8.52
N PHE A 30 -11.42 16.40 -9.76
CA PHE A 30 -10.49 17.05 -10.64
C PHE A 30 -10.27 18.50 -10.19
N TYR A 31 -9.01 18.86 -9.92
CA TYR A 31 -8.64 20.23 -9.59
C TYR A 31 -7.61 20.74 -10.58
N ASN A 32 -7.87 21.93 -11.11
CA ASN A 32 -6.90 22.69 -11.85
C ASN A 32 -7.12 24.18 -11.57
N PRO A 33 -6.09 24.92 -11.12
CA PRO A 33 -6.21 26.34 -10.78
C PRO A 33 -6.70 27.23 -11.94
N GLU A 34 -6.42 26.82 -13.18
CA GLU A 34 -6.76 27.56 -14.41
C GLU A 34 -8.15 27.18 -14.96
N PHE A 35 -8.75 26.10 -14.46
CA PHE A 35 -10.05 25.61 -14.93
C PHE A 35 -11.18 26.25 -14.14
N LYS A 36 -11.96 27.10 -14.80
CA LYS A 36 -13.25 27.59 -14.27
C LYS A 36 -14.35 26.74 -14.88
N GLU A 37 -15.15 26.13 -14.02
CA GLU A 37 -16.27 25.27 -14.42
C GLU A 37 -17.28 26.09 -15.25
N GLU A 38 -17.51 25.69 -16.49
CA GLU A 38 -18.70 26.12 -17.24
C GLU A 38 -19.82 25.12 -16.94
N ASP A 39 -20.93 25.62 -16.41
CA ASP A 39 -22.05 24.82 -15.92
C ASP A 39 -22.66 23.90 -17.00
N GLY A 40 -22.79 22.61 -16.68
CA GLY A 40 -24.03 21.87 -17.00
C GLY A 40 -23.98 20.61 -17.90
N GLN A 41 -22.86 20.24 -18.53
CA GLN A 41 -22.87 19.12 -19.52
C GLN A 41 -21.89 17.97 -19.28
N LEU A 42 -21.05 18.03 -18.24
CA LEU A 42 -20.06 17.00 -17.99
C LEU A 42 -20.61 15.89 -17.09
N SER A 43 -20.39 14.64 -17.47
CA SER A 43 -20.72 13.45 -16.70
C SER A 43 -19.90 13.38 -15.39
N GLN A 44 -20.34 12.54 -14.45
CA GLN A 44 -19.58 12.27 -13.23
C GLN A 44 -18.33 11.42 -13.48
N TYR A 45 -18.42 10.48 -14.43
CA TYR A 45 -17.38 9.51 -14.79
C TYR A 45 -17.00 9.68 -16.25
N PRO A 46 -15.71 9.54 -16.61
CA PRO A 46 -15.30 9.66 -17.99
C PRO A 46 -15.89 8.53 -18.85
N PHE A 47 -15.94 8.75 -20.15
CA PHE A 47 -16.32 7.79 -21.16
C PHE A 47 -15.08 7.15 -21.78
N LEU A 48 -15.16 5.85 -22.06
CA LEU A 48 -14.12 5.08 -22.74
C LEU A 48 -14.71 4.43 -24.00
N VAL A 49 -14.00 4.55 -25.12
CA VAL A 49 -14.30 3.82 -26.36
C VAL A 49 -13.54 2.50 -26.37
N LEU A 50 -14.19 1.42 -26.80
CA LEU A 50 -13.61 0.07 -26.76
C LEU A 50 -13.18 -0.46 -28.12
N ASN A 51 -13.88 -0.07 -29.19
CA ASN A 51 -13.72 -0.68 -30.51
C ASN A 51 -13.03 0.23 -31.54
N ARG A 52 -12.33 1.26 -31.08
CA ARG A 52 -11.54 2.14 -31.92
C ARG A 52 -10.43 2.81 -31.12
N LYS A 53 -9.23 2.88 -31.69
CA LYS A 53 -8.06 3.50 -31.03
C LYS A 53 -8.19 5.01 -31.00
N TYR A 54 -7.84 5.61 -29.88
CA TYR A 54 -7.64 7.05 -29.76
C TYR A 54 -6.39 7.49 -30.53
N ASN A 55 -6.52 8.62 -31.23
CA ASN A 55 -5.41 9.34 -31.84
C ASN A 55 -4.67 10.12 -30.75
N VAL A 56 -3.57 9.55 -30.28
CA VAL A 56 -2.70 10.11 -29.26
C VAL A 56 -2.30 11.55 -29.58
N ASP A 57 -1.83 11.80 -30.81
CA ASP A 57 -1.32 13.11 -31.20
C ASP A 57 -2.41 14.18 -31.20
N THR A 58 -3.61 13.82 -31.66
CA THR A 58 -4.76 14.73 -31.63
C THR A 58 -5.13 15.07 -30.19
N ILE A 59 -5.32 14.06 -29.34
CA ILE A 59 -5.74 14.28 -27.94
C ILE A 59 -4.69 15.06 -27.15
N ARG A 60 -3.41 14.79 -27.37
CA ARG A 60 -2.32 15.51 -26.70
C ARG A 60 -2.29 17.00 -27.00
N LYS A 61 -2.59 17.38 -28.25
CA LYS A 61 -2.64 18.78 -28.70
C LYS A 61 -3.86 19.56 -28.21
N MET A 62 -4.88 18.87 -27.71
CA MET A 62 -6.07 19.52 -27.15
C MET A 62 -5.74 20.40 -25.93
N THR A 63 -6.51 21.46 -25.75
CA THR A 63 -6.46 22.26 -24.51
C THR A 63 -6.91 21.41 -23.33
N LEU A 64 -6.62 21.84 -22.09
CA LEU A 64 -7.08 21.10 -20.91
C LEU A 64 -8.61 20.98 -20.86
N PHE A 65 -9.32 22.06 -21.20
CA PHE A 65 -10.77 22.07 -21.25
C PHE A 65 -11.31 21.10 -22.31
N ASP A 66 -10.71 21.08 -23.50
CA ASP A 66 -11.10 20.15 -24.57
C ASP A 66 -10.84 18.70 -24.18
N LYS A 67 -9.73 18.43 -23.49
CA LYS A 67 -9.40 17.10 -22.95
C LYS A 67 -10.45 16.61 -21.96
N ILE A 68 -10.81 17.44 -20.99
CA ILE A 68 -11.85 17.13 -20.00
C ILE A 68 -13.19 16.94 -20.72
N SER A 69 -13.55 17.84 -21.63
CA SER A 69 -14.79 17.75 -22.40
C SER A 69 -14.85 16.49 -23.26
N PHE A 70 -13.76 16.09 -23.90
CA PHE A 70 -13.68 14.87 -24.68
C PHE A 70 -14.00 13.63 -23.83
N PHE A 71 -13.44 13.52 -22.62
CA PHE A 71 -13.68 12.38 -21.76
C PHE A 71 -14.98 12.45 -20.96
N PHE A 72 -15.52 13.64 -20.68
CA PHE A 72 -16.70 13.79 -19.80
C PHE A 72 -17.96 14.27 -20.51
N ASN A 73 -17.94 14.54 -21.81
CA ASN A 73 -19.12 14.89 -22.60
C ASN A 73 -19.31 13.90 -23.74
N GLU A 74 -20.37 13.10 -23.65
CA GLU A 74 -20.73 12.06 -24.61
C GLU A 74 -20.86 12.62 -26.04
N ASN A 75 -21.48 13.79 -26.20
CA ASN A 75 -21.64 14.40 -27.52
C ASN A 75 -20.29 14.80 -28.14
N VAL A 76 -19.38 15.32 -27.31
CA VAL A 76 -18.03 15.69 -27.76
C VAL A 76 -17.24 14.45 -28.16
N LEU A 77 -17.27 13.40 -27.33
CA LEU A 77 -16.63 12.11 -27.63
C LEU A 77 -17.07 11.57 -29.00
N LEU A 78 -18.38 11.60 -29.27
CA LEU A 78 -18.96 11.06 -30.50
C LEU A 78 -18.73 11.94 -31.73
N SER A 79 -18.65 13.26 -31.56
CA SER A 79 -18.47 14.19 -32.69
C SER A 79 -17.02 14.34 -33.18
N ARG A 80 -16.03 13.97 -32.36
CA ARG A 80 -14.60 14.21 -32.62
C ARG A 80 -13.96 13.07 -33.40
N GLU A 81 -14.34 12.92 -34.67
CA GLU A 81 -13.78 11.89 -35.56
C GLU A 81 -12.25 11.94 -35.69
N ASP A 82 -11.66 13.14 -35.58
CA ASP A 82 -10.21 13.39 -35.60
C ASP A 82 -9.47 12.80 -34.39
N ALA A 83 -10.18 12.51 -33.31
CA ALA A 83 -9.64 11.93 -32.08
C ALA A 83 -9.44 10.41 -32.16
N TYR A 84 -9.70 9.79 -33.31
CA TYR A 84 -9.60 8.34 -33.50
C TYR A 84 -8.67 7.97 -34.65
N THR A 85 -8.05 6.78 -34.56
CA THR A 85 -7.27 6.16 -35.64
C THR A 85 -7.84 4.80 -36.00
N GLY A 86 -7.59 4.37 -37.25
CA GLY A 86 -8.05 3.08 -37.76
C GLY A 86 -9.56 3.00 -38.02
N GLU A 87 -9.97 1.82 -38.47
CA GLU A 87 -11.37 1.46 -38.70
C GLU A 87 -12.06 1.08 -37.38
N ILE A 88 -13.39 1.24 -37.35
CA ILE A 88 -14.21 0.76 -36.24
C ILE A 88 -14.20 -0.77 -36.29
N LEU A 89 -13.76 -1.39 -35.21
CA LEU A 89 -13.72 -2.84 -35.11
C LEU A 89 -15.08 -3.40 -34.72
N ASP A 90 -15.38 -4.59 -35.23
CA ASP A 90 -16.57 -5.33 -34.86
C ASP A 90 -16.55 -5.64 -33.36
N ALA A 91 -17.70 -5.48 -32.70
CA ALA A 91 -17.87 -5.72 -31.26
C ALA A 91 -17.52 -7.16 -30.82
N ASN A 92 -17.39 -8.10 -31.77
CA ASN A 92 -17.01 -9.49 -31.51
C ASN A 92 -15.49 -9.73 -31.51
N ASN A 93 -14.69 -8.75 -31.95
CA ASN A 93 -13.24 -8.83 -31.87
C ASN A 93 -12.79 -8.19 -30.55
N ASP A 94 -12.12 -8.99 -29.72
CA ASP A 94 -11.44 -8.52 -28.53
C ASP A 94 -10.24 -7.67 -28.92
N ASP A 95 -10.46 -6.37 -29.19
CA ASP A 95 -9.35 -5.45 -29.40
C ASP A 95 -8.79 -4.96 -28.08
N LYS A 96 -8.06 -5.87 -27.41
CA LYS A 96 -7.29 -5.58 -26.20
C LYS A 96 -6.35 -4.41 -26.40
N ASP A 97 -5.81 -4.24 -27.61
CA ASP A 97 -4.89 -3.14 -27.93
C ASP A 97 -5.61 -1.80 -27.98
N SER A 98 -6.83 -1.72 -28.54
CA SER A 98 -7.64 -0.49 -28.50
C SER A 98 -7.98 -0.09 -27.07
N ILE A 99 -8.48 -1.04 -26.28
CA ILE A 99 -8.87 -0.77 -24.90
C ILE A 99 -7.65 -0.29 -24.11
N ARG A 100 -6.52 -1.01 -24.22
CA ARG A 100 -5.28 -0.65 -23.53
C ARG A 100 -4.75 0.71 -23.97
N ASN A 101 -4.68 0.99 -25.27
CA ASN A 101 -4.31 2.31 -25.79
C ASN A 101 -5.20 3.41 -25.19
N ASN A 102 -6.51 3.20 -25.22
CA ASN A 102 -7.48 4.20 -24.83
C ASN A 102 -7.46 4.49 -23.33
N VAL A 103 -7.29 3.45 -22.51
CA VAL A 103 -7.11 3.60 -21.05
C VAL A 103 -5.84 4.39 -20.75
N LEU A 104 -4.72 4.04 -21.37
CA LEU A 104 -3.43 4.71 -21.12
C LEU A 104 -3.46 6.18 -21.57
N VAL A 105 -4.01 6.46 -22.75
CA VAL A 105 -4.18 7.84 -23.25
C VAL A 105 -5.09 8.65 -22.35
N MET A 106 -6.18 8.07 -21.86
CA MET A 106 -7.08 8.73 -20.91
C MET A 106 -6.36 9.04 -19.60
N LEU A 107 -5.63 8.09 -19.01
CA LEU A 107 -4.88 8.31 -17.79
C LEU A 107 -3.79 9.38 -17.98
N GLU A 108 -3.08 9.35 -19.11
CA GLU A 108 -2.08 10.37 -19.47
C GLU A 108 -2.69 11.76 -19.63
N THR A 109 -3.87 11.82 -20.23
CA THR A 109 -4.49 13.09 -20.55
C THR A 109 -5.15 13.72 -19.32
N LEU A 110 -5.77 12.91 -18.46
CA LEU A 110 -6.44 13.39 -17.25
C LEU A 110 -5.48 13.57 -16.07
N PHE A 111 -4.42 12.77 -15.99
CA PHE A 111 -3.48 12.75 -14.87
C PHE A 111 -2.02 12.87 -15.33
N PRO A 112 -1.65 13.91 -16.11
CA PRO A 112 -0.25 14.11 -16.46
C PRO A 112 0.59 14.24 -15.19
N THR A 113 1.71 13.53 -15.14
CA THR A 113 2.70 13.65 -14.07
C THR A 113 3.89 14.42 -14.62
N ASN A 114 4.52 15.26 -13.80
CA ASN A 114 5.70 16.01 -14.24
C ASN A 114 6.96 15.60 -13.46
N TYR A 115 6.78 15.23 -12.19
CA TYR A 115 7.88 15.03 -11.27
C TYR A 115 7.69 13.76 -10.42
N PRO A 116 8.75 12.97 -10.17
CA PRO A 116 10.14 13.13 -10.65
C PRO A 116 10.34 12.72 -12.11
N VAL A 117 9.34 12.07 -12.70
CA VAL A 117 9.36 11.61 -14.10
C VAL A 117 8.10 12.12 -14.77
N ALA A 118 8.29 12.74 -15.93
CA ALA A 118 7.19 13.20 -16.76
C ALA A 118 6.42 12.00 -17.35
N ASN A 119 5.10 12.04 -17.24
CA ASN A 119 4.15 11.02 -17.69
C ASN A 119 4.54 9.59 -17.25
N ASP A 120 4.82 9.42 -15.95
CA ASP A 120 5.10 8.13 -15.29
C ASP A 120 3.80 7.32 -15.14
N ILE A 121 3.30 6.86 -16.28
CA ILE A 121 2.03 6.15 -16.41
C ILE A 121 2.31 4.82 -17.07
N ASN A 122 1.97 3.77 -16.33
CA ASN A 122 2.30 2.40 -16.69
C ASN A 122 1.05 1.51 -16.59
N ASN A 123 1.17 0.27 -17.04
CA ASN A 123 0.25 -0.80 -16.67
C ASN A 123 1.03 -2.01 -16.16
N SER A 124 0.38 -2.75 -15.28
CA SER A 124 1.02 -3.80 -14.50
C SER A 124 1.29 -5.06 -15.32
N PHE A 125 0.49 -5.33 -16.35
CA PHE A 125 0.71 -6.45 -17.26
C PHE A 125 2.05 -6.34 -18.01
N ASP A 126 2.40 -5.15 -18.49
CA ASP A 126 3.68 -4.93 -19.18
C ASP A 126 4.86 -5.05 -18.23
N ILE A 127 4.75 -4.44 -17.05
CA ILE A 127 5.75 -4.55 -15.99
C ILE A 127 5.97 -6.03 -15.63
N LEU A 128 4.89 -6.81 -15.54
CA LEU A 128 4.92 -8.25 -15.26
C LEU A 128 5.67 -9.05 -16.33
N ASN A 129 5.62 -8.61 -17.59
CA ASN A 129 6.33 -9.20 -18.72
C ASN A 129 7.75 -8.65 -18.90
N GLY A 130 8.20 -7.74 -18.03
CA GLY A 130 9.51 -7.12 -18.11
C GLY A 130 9.63 -6.02 -19.16
N GLU A 131 8.50 -5.56 -19.70
CA GLU A 131 8.45 -4.40 -20.58
C GLU A 131 8.57 -3.14 -19.71
N LEU A 132 9.73 -2.48 -19.77
CA LEU A 132 9.89 -1.15 -19.18
C LEU A 132 9.17 -0.13 -20.06
N MET A 133 8.01 0.31 -19.61
CA MET A 133 7.28 1.42 -20.22
C MET A 133 7.86 2.76 -19.76
N THR A 134 9.10 3.09 -20.16
CA THR A 134 9.57 4.48 -20.05
C THR A 134 8.97 5.28 -21.21
N GLY A 135 7.87 5.99 -20.95
CA GLY A 135 7.33 6.98 -21.88
C GLY A 135 6.75 6.38 -23.16
N LEU A 136 5.69 5.58 -23.01
CA LEU A 136 4.96 4.84 -24.05
C LEU A 136 4.61 5.67 -25.30
N LEU A 137 4.62 6.99 -25.20
CA LEU A 137 4.23 7.92 -26.24
C LEU A 137 5.20 9.11 -26.14
N GLY A 138 6.04 9.32 -27.16
CA GLY A 138 7.22 10.20 -27.13
C GLY A 138 7.05 11.53 -26.39
N ALA A 139 8.10 11.91 -25.65
CA ALA A 139 8.22 13.15 -24.90
C ALA A 139 8.01 14.36 -25.82
N SER A 140 6.81 14.95 -25.78
CA SER A 140 6.60 16.30 -26.28
C SER A 140 5.58 17.01 -25.38
N ASN A 141 6.08 18.03 -24.67
CA ASN A 141 5.35 19.13 -24.04
C ASN A 141 4.56 18.88 -22.74
N TYR A 142 5.15 18.28 -21.69
CA TYR A 142 4.45 18.17 -20.40
C TYR A 142 5.30 18.63 -19.22
N GLY A 143 5.39 19.94 -19.04
CA GLY A 143 5.74 20.59 -17.77
C GLY A 143 4.50 20.80 -16.88
N ARG A 144 3.49 19.94 -16.95
CA ARG A 144 2.20 20.16 -16.28
C ARG A 144 1.98 19.15 -15.17
N TYR A 145 1.76 19.67 -13.98
CA TYR A 145 1.29 18.91 -12.84
C TYR A 145 -0.22 18.70 -12.96
N SER A 146 -0.71 17.59 -12.43
CA SER A 146 -2.14 17.35 -12.24
C SER A 146 -2.44 17.07 -10.79
N TYR A 147 -3.67 17.39 -10.41
CA TYR A 147 -4.06 17.41 -9.01
C TYR A 147 -5.36 16.66 -8.76
N LEU A 148 -5.42 16.05 -7.59
CA LEU A 148 -6.61 15.48 -7.01
C LEU A 148 -7.04 16.37 -5.84
N GLN A 149 -8.27 16.87 -5.89
CA GLN A 149 -8.88 17.59 -4.77
C GLN A 149 -9.87 16.67 -4.06
N ASP A 150 -9.60 16.42 -2.77
CA ASP A 150 -10.53 15.74 -1.87
C ASP A 150 -10.67 16.57 -0.59
N ASP A 151 -10.19 16.09 0.56
CA ASP A 151 -10.04 16.88 1.80
C ASP A 151 -8.81 17.81 1.80
N GLY A 152 -8.00 17.71 0.75
CA GLY A 152 -6.83 18.52 0.48
C GLY A 152 -6.46 18.41 -1.00
N ILE A 153 -5.46 19.20 -1.40
CA ILE A 153 -4.87 19.12 -2.73
C ILE A 153 -3.74 18.10 -2.69
N TYR A 154 -3.71 17.21 -3.66
CA TYR A 154 -2.67 16.21 -3.85
C TYR A 154 -2.15 16.27 -5.28
N THR A 155 -0.85 16.16 -5.49
CA THR A 155 -0.26 16.10 -6.83
C THR A 155 0.05 14.68 -7.25
N PHE A 156 -0.40 14.29 -8.45
CA PHE A 156 -0.05 12.99 -9.03
C PHE A 156 1.44 12.91 -9.38
N ARG A 157 2.07 11.83 -8.91
CA ARG A 157 3.49 11.53 -9.14
C ARG A 157 3.68 10.37 -10.11
N LYS A 158 2.88 9.32 -9.96
CA LYS A 158 2.94 8.11 -10.78
C LYS A 158 1.58 7.42 -10.79
N LEU A 159 1.21 6.87 -11.94
CA LEU A 159 0.03 6.03 -12.08
C LEU A 159 0.41 4.66 -12.66
N THR A 160 -0.17 3.59 -12.15
CA THR A 160 -0.02 2.26 -12.72
C THR A 160 -1.36 1.55 -12.77
N TRP A 161 -1.88 1.36 -13.98
CA TRP A 161 -3.11 0.57 -14.19
C TRP A 161 -2.85 -0.90 -13.83
N LEU A 162 -3.64 -1.44 -12.91
CA LEU A 162 -3.50 -2.79 -12.40
C LEU A 162 -4.33 -3.78 -13.24
N ASN A 163 -3.83 -4.11 -14.44
CA ASN A 163 -4.50 -4.95 -15.43
C ASN A 163 -3.92 -6.37 -15.54
N ASP A 164 -3.32 -6.89 -14.48
CA ASP A 164 -2.87 -8.27 -14.43
C ASP A 164 -3.40 -9.04 -13.22
N ILE A 165 -3.44 -10.37 -13.36
CA ILE A 165 -4.02 -11.28 -12.36
C ILE A 165 -3.30 -11.27 -11.00
N ILE A 166 -2.04 -10.81 -10.95
CA ILE A 166 -1.19 -10.79 -9.75
C ILE A 166 -1.35 -9.49 -8.98
N ASN A 167 -1.53 -8.37 -9.67
CA ASN A 167 -1.56 -7.05 -9.06
C ASN A 167 -2.98 -6.48 -8.90
N HIS A 168 -3.92 -6.87 -9.75
CA HIS A 168 -5.32 -6.46 -9.62
C HIS A 168 -5.90 -7.00 -8.30
N SER A 169 -6.57 -6.13 -7.53
CA SER A 169 -7.04 -6.41 -6.15
C SER A 169 -7.84 -7.71 -6.03
N GLU A 170 -8.89 -7.85 -6.85
CA GLU A 170 -9.81 -8.99 -6.82
C GLU A 170 -9.18 -10.28 -7.40
N TYR A 171 -8.53 -10.22 -8.56
CA TYR A 171 -7.87 -11.38 -9.15
C TYR A 171 -6.71 -11.89 -8.30
N ARG A 172 -5.97 -10.99 -7.64
CA ARG A 172 -4.94 -11.39 -6.68
C ARG A 172 -5.54 -12.12 -5.49
N GLU A 173 -6.73 -11.72 -5.03
CA GLU A 173 -7.44 -12.46 -3.99
C GLU A 173 -7.75 -13.89 -4.46
N LEU A 174 -8.22 -14.06 -5.71
CA LEU A 174 -8.45 -15.38 -6.29
C LEU A 174 -7.19 -16.25 -6.25
N VAL A 175 -6.04 -15.71 -6.70
CA VAL A 175 -4.75 -16.41 -6.67
C VAL A 175 -4.34 -16.77 -5.24
N ASN A 176 -4.49 -15.85 -4.28
CA ASN A 176 -4.15 -16.11 -2.87
C ASN A 176 -5.03 -17.22 -2.27
N LYS A 177 -6.36 -17.18 -2.50
CA LYS A 177 -7.27 -18.22 -2.02
C LYS A 177 -6.99 -19.57 -2.66
N TYR A 178 -6.58 -19.58 -3.93
CA TYR A 178 -6.11 -20.80 -4.59
C TYR A 178 -4.86 -21.36 -3.90
N VAL A 179 -3.86 -20.51 -3.59
CA VAL A 179 -2.64 -20.95 -2.88
C VAL A 179 -2.98 -21.52 -1.50
N ASP A 180 -3.90 -20.90 -0.76
CA ASP A 180 -4.38 -21.42 0.52
C ASP A 180 -5.07 -22.79 0.37
N LEU A 181 -5.91 -22.94 -0.66
CA LEU A 181 -6.55 -24.21 -1.00
C LEU A 181 -5.51 -25.28 -1.38
N TYR A 182 -4.51 -24.92 -2.18
CA TYR A 182 -3.42 -25.80 -2.59
C TYR A 182 -2.64 -26.31 -1.39
N LYS A 183 -2.22 -25.43 -0.49
CA LYS A 183 -1.52 -25.81 0.76
C LYS A 183 -2.35 -26.76 1.61
N PHE A 184 -3.66 -26.50 1.71
CA PHE A 184 -4.57 -27.38 2.42
C PHE A 184 -4.67 -28.77 1.78
N VAL A 185 -4.88 -28.84 0.46
CA VAL A 185 -5.02 -30.12 -0.25
C VAL A 185 -3.72 -30.93 -0.18
N SER A 186 -2.57 -30.32 -0.48
CA SER A 186 -1.27 -31.01 -0.46
C SER A 186 -0.87 -31.50 0.94
N GLY A 187 -1.34 -30.83 1.99
CA GLY A 187 -1.15 -31.27 3.38
C GLY A 187 -2.09 -32.39 3.83
N ASN A 188 -3.09 -32.78 3.02
CA ASN A 188 -4.15 -33.70 3.42
C ASN A 188 -4.48 -34.71 2.29
N LYS A 189 -3.91 -35.91 2.36
CA LYS A 189 -4.14 -37.02 1.39
C LYS A 189 -5.62 -37.31 1.08
N LYS A 190 -6.52 -37.07 2.04
CA LYS A 190 -7.98 -37.22 1.86
C LYS A 190 -8.55 -36.36 0.71
N TYR A 191 -7.84 -35.31 0.31
CA TYR A 191 -8.29 -34.34 -0.67
C TYR A 191 -7.44 -34.34 -1.95
N GLU A 192 -6.59 -35.35 -2.16
CA GLU A 192 -5.65 -35.40 -3.29
C GLU A 192 -6.34 -35.26 -4.66
N ASP A 193 -7.53 -35.83 -4.81
CA ASP A 193 -8.33 -35.75 -6.05
C ASP A 193 -9.08 -34.41 -6.23
N THR A 194 -8.92 -33.43 -5.33
CA THR A 194 -9.70 -32.17 -5.36
C THR A 194 -9.51 -31.39 -6.66
N PHE A 195 -8.30 -31.40 -7.22
CA PHE A 195 -7.99 -30.68 -8.46
C PHE A 195 -8.38 -31.43 -9.74
N SER A 196 -8.66 -32.73 -9.62
CA SER A 196 -9.09 -33.59 -10.74
C SER A 196 -10.61 -33.80 -10.75
N THR A 197 -11.33 -33.30 -9.74
CA THR A 197 -12.77 -33.52 -9.57
C THR A 197 -13.59 -32.26 -9.88
N PRO A 198 -14.85 -32.43 -10.35
CA PRO A 198 -15.75 -31.32 -10.57
C PRO A 198 -15.93 -30.44 -9.32
N MET A 199 -15.92 -29.11 -9.52
CA MET A 199 -16.04 -28.09 -8.48
C MET A 199 -17.22 -28.35 -7.53
N LYS A 200 -18.37 -28.72 -8.11
CA LYS A 200 -19.62 -28.94 -7.39
C LYS A 200 -19.55 -30.06 -6.35
N LYS A 201 -18.71 -31.06 -6.58
CA LYS A 201 -18.51 -32.19 -5.65
C LYS A 201 -17.67 -31.79 -4.43
N ASN A 202 -16.95 -30.68 -4.51
CA ASN A 202 -16.05 -30.19 -3.47
C ASN A 202 -16.67 -29.08 -2.61
N LEU A 203 -17.82 -28.54 -3.04
CA LEU A 203 -18.64 -27.63 -2.24
C LEU A 203 -18.95 -28.27 -0.88
N ASN A 204 -18.64 -27.57 0.21
CA ASN A 204 -18.75 -28.01 1.62
C ASN A 204 -17.68 -28.99 2.14
N LYS A 205 -16.65 -29.34 1.36
CA LYS A 205 -15.55 -30.20 1.88
C LYS A 205 -14.65 -29.46 2.87
N SER A 206 -14.40 -28.17 2.68
CA SER A 206 -13.58 -27.36 3.57
C SER A 206 -13.88 -25.87 3.49
N ASN A 207 -13.47 -25.13 4.52
CA ASN A 207 -13.58 -23.66 4.53
C ASN A 207 -12.71 -23.02 3.45
N GLN A 208 -11.54 -23.60 3.14
CA GLN A 208 -10.63 -23.14 2.10
C GLN A 208 -11.27 -23.22 0.71
N PHE A 209 -11.98 -24.33 0.45
CA PHE A 209 -12.72 -24.49 -0.80
C PHE A 209 -13.83 -23.44 -0.93
N ASN A 210 -14.63 -23.26 0.12
CA ASN A 210 -15.71 -22.27 0.12
C ASN A 210 -15.16 -20.84 -0.06
N ALA A 211 -14.03 -20.51 0.57
CA ALA A 211 -13.40 -19.20 0.44
C ALA A 211 -12.91 -18.95 -1.01
N PHE A 212 -12.20 -19.93 -1.61
CA PHE A 212 -11.78 -19.86 -3.01
C PHE A 212 -12.98 -19.72 -3.96
N TYR A 213 -13.98 -20.59 -3.80
CA TYR A 213 -15.17 -20.61 -4.64
C TYR A 213 -15.98 -19.31 -4.55
N THR A 214 -16.08 -18.71 -3.37
CA THR A 214 -16.79 -17.44 -3.17
C THR A 214 -16.13 -16.31 -3.96
N VAL A 215 -14.80 -16.21 -3.91
CA VAL A 215 -14.07 -15.18 -4.69
C VAL A 215 -14.23 -15.42 -6.18
N LEU A 216 -14.13 -16.66 -6.62
CA LEU A 216 -14.28 -17.00 -8.03
C LEU A 216 -15.68 -16.68 -8.58
N ARG A 217 -16.73 -17.01 -7.83
CA ARG A 217 -18.14 -16.67 -8.16
C ARG A 217 -18.34 -15.17 -8.38
N ASN A 218 -17.66 -14.33 -7.60
CA ASN A 218 -17.77 -12.88 -7.73
C ASN A 218 -17.15 -12.33 -9.04
N LEU A 219 -16.26 -13.10 -9.68
CA LEU A 219 -15.61 -12.75 -10.96
C LEU A 219 -16.32 -13.35 -12.18
N GLN A 220 -17.41 -14.10 -11.98
CA GLN A 220 -18.22 -14.66 -13.07
C GLN A 220 -19.20 -13.62 -13.63
N LYS A 221 -19.52 -13.74 -14.92
CA LYS A 221 -20.35 -12.79 -15.70
C LYS A 221 -21.62 -12.29 -15.02
N THR A 222 -22.25 -13.11 -14.18
CA THR A 222 -23.46 -12.73 -13.44
C THR A 222 -23.27 -11.55 -12.48
N SER A 223 -22.03 -11.29 -12.06
CA SER A 223 -21.67 -10.21 -11.15
C SER A 223 -20.74 -9.19 -11.82
N LYS A 224 -19.71 -9.69 -12.51
CA LYS A 224 -18.63 -8.89 -13.10
C LYS A 224 -17.96 -9.71 -14.21
N SER A 225 -17.54 -9.08 -15.30
CA SER A 225 -16.76 -9.77 -16.34
C SER A 225 -15.56 -8.97 -16.81
N SER A 226 -14.54 -9.66 -17.30
CA SER A 226 -13.38 -9.09 -17.97
C SER A 226 -13.67 -8.85 -19.46
N THR A 227 -13.05 -7.83 -20.06
CA THR A 227 -12.95 -7.70 -21.52
C THR A 227 -11.99 -8.68 -22.17
N ASN A 228 -11.20 -9.43 -21.39
CA ASN A 228 -10.43 -10.56 -21.90
C ASN A 228 -11.32 -11.81 -21.93
N ASN A 229 -11.94 -12.11 -23.08
CA ASN A 229 -12.85 -13.25 -23.17
C ASN A 229 -12.16 -14.59 -22.95
N GLU A 230 -10.86 -14.72 -23.24
CA GLU A 230 -10.12 -15.97 -22.98
C GLU A 230 -10.04 -16.24 -21.48
N LEU A 231 -9.66 -15.22 -20.69
CA LEU A 231 -9.65 -15.30 -19.23
C LEU A 231 -11.07 -15.48 -18.69
N GLN A 232 -12.04 -14.73 -19.21
CA GLN A 232 -13.42 -14.83 -18.73
C GLN A 232 -14.04 -16.20 -19.00
N LYS A 233 -13.76 -16.83 -20.16
CA LYS A 233 -14.19 -18.21 -20.44
C LYS A 233 -13.64 -19.20 -19.41
N LEU A 234 -12.40 -18.99 -18.97
CA LEU A 234 -11.78 -19.82 -17.92
C LEU A 234 -12.42 -19.59 -16.53
N ILE A 235 -12.90 -18.38 -16.25
CA ILE A 235 -13.56 -18.02 -14.97
C ILE A 235 -15.04 -18.44 -14.95
N ASP A 236 -15.73 -18.33 -16.08
CA ASP A 236 -17.12 -18.74 -16.28
C ASP A 236 -17.30 -20.27 -16.41
N PHE A 237 -16.21 -21.04 -16.26
CA PHE A 237 -16.14 -22.48 -16.50
C PHE A 237 -17.36 -23.25 -15.96
N ASP A 238 -17.73 -24.31 -16.68
CA ASP A 238 -18.77 -25.23 -16.19
C ASP A 238 -18.25 -26.00 -14.96
N GLU A 239 -18.92 -25.78 -13.81
CA GLU A 239 -18.65 -26.43 -12.53
C GLU A 239 -18.58 -27.96 -12.59
N THR A 240 -19.12 -28.56 -13.65
CA THR A 240 -19.18 -30.01 -13.86
C THR A 240 -17.96 -30.59 -14.59
N ASN A 241 -17.31 -29.87 -15.52
CA ASN A 241 -16.31 -30.47 -16.42
C ASN A 241 -15.01 -29.66 -16.59
N GLU A 242 -15.03 -28.34 -16.34
CA GLU A 242 -13.92 -27.44 -16.74
C GLU A 242 -13.08 -26.90 -15.57
N ALA A 243 -13.47 -27.23 -14.32
CA ALA A 243 -12.75 -26.84 -13.11
C ALA A 243 -11.24 -27.18 -13.08
N PRO A 244 -10.76 -28.30 -13.66
CA PRO A 244 -9.33 -28.58 -13.71
C PRO A 244 -8.49 -27.53 -14.45
N GLN A 245 -9.06 -26.88 -15.48
CA GLN A 245 -8.33 -25.90 -16.30
C GLN A 245 -7.99 -24.64 -15.49
N ILE A 246 -8.94 -24.15 -14.69
CA ILE A 246 -8.68 -22.97 -13.85
C ILE A 246 -7.70 -23.28 -12.72
N TYR A 247 -7.77 -24.49 -12.14
CA TYR A 247 -6.78 -24.90 -11.13
C TYR A 247 -5.37 -24.98 -11.72
N ASP A 248 -5.23 -25.58 -12.91
CA ASP A 248 -3.94 -25.68 -13.60
C ASP A 248 -3.37 -24.29 -13.94
N PHE A 249 -4.22 -23.39 -14.45
CA PHE A 249 -3.82 -22.01 -14.70
C PHE A 249 -3.34 -21.30 -13.42
N LEU A 250 -4.14 -21.31 -12.35
CA LEU A 250 -3.76 -20.66 -11.09
C LEU A 250 -2.53 -21.31 -10.43
N LYS A 251 -2.32 -22.62 -10.61
CA LYS A 251 -1.09 -23.33 -10.22
C LYS A 251 0.12 -22.74 -10.93
N LYS A 252 0.05 -22.64 -12.27
CA LYS A 252 1.12 -22.10 -13.12
C LYS A 252 1.45 -20.66 -12.74
N VAL A 253 0.44 -19.84 -12.52
CA VAL A 253 0.57 -18.45 -12.06
C VAL A 253 1.27 -18.40 -10.70
N ALA A 254 0.79 -19.16 -9.71
CA ALA A 254 1.38 -19.18 -8.37
C ALA A 254 2.83 -19.66 -8.36
N LEU A 255 3.17 -20.67 -9.17
CA LEU A 255 4.52 -21.20 -9.35
C LEU A 255 5.46 -20.19 -10.03
N LYS A 256 5.04 -19.63 -11.18
CA LYS A 256 5.83 -18.67 -11.97
C LYS A 256 6.30 -17.50 -11.10
N TYR A 257 5.40 -16.99 -10.28
CA TYR A 257 5.68 -15.86 -9.41
C TYR A 257 6.03 -16.26 -7.97
N ASN A 258 6.14 -17.56 -7.66
CA ASN A 258 6.47 -18.13 -6.34
C ASN A 258 5.59 -17.62 -5.19
N ILE A 259 4.30 -17.36 -5.42
CA ILE A 259 3.41 -16.70 -4.45
C ILE A 259 3.36 -17.49 -3.14
N ASN A 260 3.59 -16.80 -2.01
CA ASN A 260 3.64 -17.38 -0.67
C ASN A 260 4.58 -18.61 -0.53
N ASN A 261 5.71 -18.59 -1.25
CA ASN A 261 6.75 -19.63 -1.26
C ASN A 261 6.24 -21.02 -1.67
N ILE A 262 5.26 -21.07 -2.58
CA ILE A 262 4.67 -22.32 -3.06
C ILE A 262 5.69 -23.25 -3.73
N ASN A 263 6.78 -22.71 -4.29
CA ASN A 263 7.82 -23.51 -4.96
C ASN A 263 8.50 -24.52 -4.01
N ASN A 264 8.56 -24.24 -2.71
CA ASN A 264 9.11 -25.17 -1.72
C ASN A 264 8.22 -26.41 -1.50
N MET A 265 7.00 -26.41 -2.03
CA MET A 265 6.00 -27.46 -1.83
C MET A 265 5.76 -28.31 -3.09
N ILE A 266 6.33 -27.93 -4.23
CA ILE A 266 6.08 -28.56 -5.54
C ILE A 266 7.42 -29.04 -6.11
N THR A 267 7.74 -30.32 -5.92
CA THR A 267 9.04 -30.90 -6.34
C THR A 267 9.03 -31.41 -7.78
N ASP A 268 7.85 -31.65 -8.38
CA ASP A 268 7.74 -32.58 -9.50
C ASP A 268 7.42 -31.94 -10.86
N ASP A 269 7.17 -30.64 -10.93
CA ASP A 269 6.71 -29.98 -12.16
C ASP A 269 7.78 -29.06 -12.75
N LYS A 270 8.76 -29.66 -13.44
CA LYS A 270 9.80 -28.93 -14.22
C LYS A 270 9.31 -28.46 -15.60
N SER A 271 7.99 -28.43 -15.81
CA SER A 271 7.38 -27.94 -17.05
C SER A 271 7.53 -26.41 -17.14
N ASN A 272 8.62 -25.95 -17.75
CA ASN A 272 8.91 -24.55 -18.05
C ASN A 272 7.95 -23.88 -19.05
N ASN A 273 6.94 -24.60 -19.55
CA ASN A 273 5.98 -24.04 -20.49
C ASN A 273 4.86 -23.30 -19.73
N TYR A 274 5.22 -22.14 -19.18
CA TYR A 274 4.25 -21.21 -18.62
C TYR A 274 3.31 -20.77 -19.75
N GLY A 275 2.05 -21.19 -19.66
CA GLY A 275 1.05 -21.01 -20.71
C GLY A 275 0.88 -19.56 -21.16
N ASN A 276 0.12 -19.40 -22.25
CA ASN A 276 -0.19 -18.14 -22.93
C ASN A 276 -0.28 -16.93 -21.96
N ASN A 277 0.70 -16.02 -22.01
CA ASN A 277 0.74 -14.83 -21.16
C ASN A 277 -0.51 -13.95 -21.36
N SER A 278 -1.26 -14.10 -22.46
CA SER A 278 -2.53 -13.39 -22.68
C SER A 278 -3.57 -13.60 -21.57
N LEU A 279 -3.52 -14.72 -20.84
CA LEU A 279 -4.44 -15.00 -19.73
C LEU A 279 -4.07 -14.25 -18.45
N LEU A 280 -2.86 -13.68 -18.36
CA LEU A 280 -2.46 -12.86 -17.22
C LEU A 280 -3.06 -11.46 -17.28
N ASP A 281 -3.36 -10.96 -18.48
CA ASP A 281 -4.03 -9.68 -18.69
C ASP A 281 -5.50 -9.78 -18.30
N THR A 282 -5.94 -8.94 -17.36
CA THR A 282 -7.33 -8.90 -16.90
C THR A 282 -8.20 -7.97 -17.73
N GLY A 283 -7.62 -7.19 -18.64
CA GLY A 283 -8.33 -6.13 -19.36
C GLY A 283 -9.00 -5.13 -18.42
N ILE A 284 -10.16 -4.60 -18.82
CA ILE A 284 -11.02 -3.80 -17.95
C ILE A 284 -12.18 -4.66 -17.44
N SER A 285 -12.73 -4.28 -16.29
CA SER A 285 -13.91 -4.94 -15.75
C SER A 285 -15.18 -4.30 -16.30
N ILE A 286 -16.21 -5.14 -16.52
CA ILE A 286 -17.53 -4.78 -17.00
C ILE A 286 -18.52 -5.08 -15.87
N LEU A 287 -19.23 -4.05 -15.43
CA LEU A 287 -20.29 -4.12 -14.45
C LEU A 287 -21.63 -4.10 -15.18
N GLN A 288 -22.35 -5.22 -15.15
CA GLN A 288 -23.70 -5.30 -15.72
C GLN A 288 -24.72 -4.76 -14.72
N ASN A 289 -25.24 -3.55 -14.96
CA ASN A 289 -26.35 -3.03 -14.17
C ASN A 289 -27.67 -3.59 -14.69
N GLN A 290 -28.19 -4.63 -14.01
CA GLN A 290 -29.46 -5.29 -14.38
C GLN A 290 -30.68 -4.36 -14.37
N LYS A 291 -30.61 -3.18 -13.75
CA LYS A 291 -31.77 -2.27 -13.63
C LYS A 291 -31.90 -1.28 -14.78
N ASN A 292 -30.80 -0.84 -15.38
CA ASN A 292 -30.80 0.31 -16.29
C ASN A 292 -30.23 0.01 -17.69
N ASN A 293 -29.75 -1.22 -17.95
CA ASN A 293 -29.03 -1.58 -19.18
C ASN A 293 -27.81 -0.70 -19.52
N GLU A 294 -27.41 0.21 -18.63
CA GLU A 294 -26.15 0.96 -18.77
C GLU A 294 -24.98 0.04 -18.40
N THR A 295 -24.07 -0.14 -19.34
CA THR A 295 -22.79 -0.80 -19.11
C THR A 295 -21.84 0.20 -18.46
N MET A 296 -21.31 -0.17 -17.29
CA MET A 296 -20.27 0.59 -16.61
C MET A 296 -18.98 -0.22 -16.59
N TYR A 297 -17.88 0.43 -16.92
CA TYR A 297 -16.55 -0.16 -16.88
C TYR A 297 -15.84 0.21 -15.59
N GLU A 298 -14.84 -0.57 -15.21
CA GLU A 298 -14.06 -0.34 -14.00
C GLU A 298 -12.60 -0.72 -14.20
N ILE A 299 -11.70 0.12 -13.70
CA ILE A 299 -10.27 -0.15 -13.60
C ILE A 299 -9.74 0.24 -12.22
N TYR A 300 -8.67 -0.44 -11.82
CA TYR A 300 -7.90 -0.12 -10.61
C TYR A 300 -6.57 0.49 -11.01
N VAL A 301 -6.21 1.61 -10.41
CA VAL A 301 -4.97 2.32 -10.70
C VAL A 301 -4.24 2.58 -9.40
N LEU A 302 -3.01 2.09 -9.30
CA LEU A 302 -2.10 2.49 -8.24
C LEU A 302 -1.66 3.94 -8.48
N ALA A 303 -2.10 4.85 -7.62
CA ALA A 303 -1.81 6.27 -7.72
C ALA A 303 -0.85 6.67 -6.58
N GLU A 304 0.37 7.03 -6.94
CA GLU A 304 1.31 7.66 -6.01
C GLU A 304 1.10 9.17 -6.07
N LEU A 305 0.85 9.78 -4.91
CA LEU A 305 0.61 11.21 -4.78
C LEU A 305 1.55 11.84 -3.76
N PHE A 306 1.83 13.13 -3.97
CA PHE A 306 2.33 14.03 -2.95
C PHE A 306 1.17 14.70 -2.21
N GLY A 307 1.33 15.01 -0.93
CA GLY A 307 0.47 15.95 -0.23
C GLY A 307 0.81 17.38 -0.59
N GLY A 308 -0.18 18.20 -0.93
CA GLY A 308 0.03 19.58 -1.37
C GLY A 308 0.02 19.75 -2.90
N GLU A 309 -0.06 21.00 -3.32
CA GLU A 309 0.01 21.40 -4.73
C GLU A 309 1.48 21.57 -5.10
N LEU A 310 2.06 20.65 -5.89
CA LEU A 310 3.39 20.82 -6.46
C LEU A 310 3.29 21.58 -7.79
N ASN A 311 4.02 22.67 -7.92
CA ASN A 311 4.18 23.43 -9.17
C ASN A 311 5.63 23.90 -9.32
N ASP A 312 5.96 24.57 -10.42
CA ASP A 312 7.34 24.99 -10.71
C ASP A 312 7.88 26.00 -9.68
N ASP A 313 7.02 26.90 -9.18
CA ASP A 313 7.40 27.86 -8.14
C ASP A 313 7.76 27.14 -6.83
N ILE A 314 6.99 26.13 -6.44
CA ILE A 314 7.25 25.33 -5.23
C ILE A 314 8.49 24.46 -5.43
N MET A 315 8.60 23.80 -6.59
CA MET A 315 9.79 23.01 -6.95
C MET A 315 11.08 23.84 -6.89
N SER A 316 11.05 25.11 -7.29
CA SER A 316 12.21 25.99 -7.20
C SER A 316 12.68 26.23 -5.75
N LYS A 317 11.77 26.10 -4.77
CA LYS A 317 12.05 26.33 -3.34
C LYS A 317 12.44 25.06 -2.60
N ILE A 318 11.80 23.93 -2.92
CA ILE A 318 11.95 22.69 -2.15
C ILE A 318 12.57 21.54 -2.94
N GLY A 319 12.90 21.74 -4.21
CA GLY A 319 13.32 20.66 -5.13
C GLY A 319 14.42 19.78 -4.57
N CYS A 320 15.52 20.36 -4.06
CA CYS A 320 16.62 19.59 -3.47
C CYS A 320 16.19 18.77 -2.24
N LYS A 321 15.29 19.30 -1.40
CA LYS A 321 14.79 18.59 -0.22
C LYS A 321 13.88 17.44 -0.63
N LEU A 322 12.99 17.69 -1.59
CA LEU A 322 12.09 16.69 -2.14
C LEU A 322 12.88 15.55 -2.81
N GLU A 323 13.91 15.87 -3.58
CA GLU A 323 14.84 14.90 -4.17
C GLU A 323 15.55 14.07 -3.10
N GLY A 324 16.06 14.72 -2.06
CA GLY A 324 16.71 14.07 -0.94
C GLY A 324 15.79 13.03 -0.26
N GLU A 325 14.53 13.38 -0.03
CA GLU A 325 13.53 12.48 0.55
C GLU A 325 13.18 11.32 -0.38
N ILE A 326 13.01 11.57 -1.69
CA ILE A 326 12.75 10.51 -2.68
C ILE A 326 13.93 9.54 -2.75
N LEU A 327 15.16 10.06 -2.80
CA LEU A 327 16.38 9.25 -2.81
C LEU A 327 16.57 8.49 -1.51
N GLY A 328 16.30 9.12 -0.36
CA GLY A 328 16.32 8.48 0.95
C GLY A 328 15.35 7.30 1.03
N ASN A 329 14.12 7.49 0.55
CA ASN A 329 13.11 6.41 0.48
C ASN A 329 13.57 5.27 -0.44
N LYS A 330 14.01 5.58 -1.66
CA LYS A 330 14.55 4.56 -2.60
C LYS A 330 15.74 3.81 -1.99
N SER A 331 16.65 4.53 -1.34
CA SER A 331 17.81 3.96 -0.66
C SER A 331 17.38 3.02 0.47
N ASN A 332 16.43 3.45 1.31
CA ASN A 332 15.88 2.62 2.38
C ASN A 332 15.20 1.35 1.83
N GLU A 333 14.44 1.46 0.74
CA GLU A 333 13.87 0.30 0.04
C GLU A 333 14.95 -0.67 -0.47
N LEU A 334 16.08 -0.16 -0.96
CA LEU A 334 17.23 -0.98 -1.34
C LEU A 334 17.89 -1.67 -0.13
N TYR A 335 18.01 -0.97 1.02
CA TYR A 335 18.64 -1.50 2.22
C TYR A 335 17.78 -2.51 3.00
N GLN A 336 16.46 -2.35 3.02
CA GLN A 336 15.53 -3.27 3.70
C GLN A 336 15.37 -4.63 2.98
N LYS A 337 16.15 -4.90 1.91
CA LYS A 337 16.14 -6.12 1.09
C LYS A 337 16.64 -7.40 1.81
N LYS A 338 16.12 -7.72 3.01
CA LYS A 338 16.15 -9.09 3.54
C LYS A 338 15.03 -9.98 2.98
N ASN A 339 14.00 -9.40 2.36
CA ASN A 339 13.04 -10.11 1.52
C ASN A 339 13.14 -9.52 0.11
N THR A 340 13.45 -10.37 -0.88
CA THR A 340 13.55 -10.00 -2.30
C THR A 340 12.32 -9.20 -2.72
N ILE A 341 12.50 -7.90 -3.02
CA ILE A 341 11.47 -7.13 -3.72
C ILE A 341 11.30 -7.84 -5.05
N ARG A 342 10.17 -8.49 -5.21
CA ARG A 342 9.84 -9.14 -6.46
C ARG A 342 9.35 -8.04 -7.37
N ASN A 343 10.02 -7.83 -8.50
CA ASN A 343 9.72 -6.72 -9.43
C ASN A 343 8.26 -6.72 -9.92
N TRP A 344 7.57 -7.86 -9.80
CA TRP A 344 6.17 -8.02 -10.15
C TRP A 344 5.17 -7.62 -9.06
N ASP A 345 5.57 -7.47 -7.78
CA ASP A 345 4.64 -7.15 -6.67
C ASP A 345 4.54 -5.63 -6.46
N LEU A 346 3.57 -5.02 -7.13
CA LEU A 346 3.39 -3.56 -7.14
C LEU A 346 2.70 -2.98 -5.89
N LYS A 347 2.47 -3.79 -4.84
CA LYS A 347 1.75 -3.34 -3.63
C LYS A 347 2.47 -2.31 -2.77
N ARG A 348 3.69 -1.92 -3.12
CA ARG A 348 4.48 -1.00 -2.32
C ARG A 348 4.36 0.38 -2.93
N PHE A 349 3.57 1.22 -2.27
CA PHE A 349 3.70 2.65 -2.46
C PHE A 349 5.07 3.09 -1.98
N SER A 350 5.66 4.07 -2.67
CA SER A 350 6.70 4.86 -2.05
C SER A 350 6.13 5.60 -0.82
N SER A 351 7.00 5.91 0.15
CA SER A 351 6.60 6.65 1.34
C SER A 351 5.85 7.93 0.95
N TYR A 352 4.75 8.20 1.65
CA TYR A 352 3.99 9.43 1.46
C TYR A 352 4.83 10.65 1.85
N ILE A 353 4.90 11.61 0.94
CA ILE A 353 5.62 12.87 1.13
C ILE A 353 4.62 14.02 1.07
N ASP A 354 4.65 14.87 2.10
CA ASP A 354 3.76 16.02 2.26
C ASP A 354 4.57 17.31 2.04
N ILE A 355 4.36 17.93 0.87
CA ILE A 355 5.06 19.12 0.40
C ILE A 355 4.77 20.33 1.29
N ASN A 356 3.53 20.45 1.78
CA ASN A 356 3.12 21.59 2.61
C ASN A 356 3.97 21.67 3.90
N LYS A 357 4.37 20.51 4.45
CA LYS A 357 5.27 20.45 5.61
C LYS A 357 6.71 20.82 5.28
N MET A 358 7.12 20.73 4.01
CA MET A 358 8.46 21.08 3.59
C MET A 358 8.65 22.58 3.40
N GLU A 359 7.61 23.29 2.94
CA GLU A 359 7.66 24.73 2.71
C GLU A 359 7.74 25.54 4.01
N THR A 360 7.01 25.12 5.05
CA THR A 360 6.95 25.84 6.34
C THR A 360 8.31 25.99 7.01
N ILE A 361 9.25 25.09 6.73
CA ILE A 361 10.59 25.09 7.35
C ILE A 361 11.50 26.18 6.76
N ASN A 362 11.21 26.71 5.57
CA ASN A 362 12.05 27.72 4.91
C ASN A 362 11.76 29.17 5.36
N HIS A 363 10.61 29.44 5.99
CA HIS A 363 10.24 30.81 6.37
C HIS A 363 10.78 31.27 7.73
N ASP A 364 11.29 30.36 8.57
CA ASP A 364 11.78 30.69 9.92
C ASP A 364 13.27 31.11 9.98
N THR A 365 13.96 31.21 8.85
CA THR A 365 15.40 31.55 8.81
C THR A 365 15.72 33.03 8.52
N ALA A 366 14.71 33.90 8.38
CA ALA A 366 14.91 35.34 8.22
C ALA A 366 14.80 36.11 9.55
N SER A 367 15.64 35.78 10.53
CA SER A 367 15.87 36.60 11.73
C SER A 367 17.37 36.70 11.99
N ASN A 368 17.94 37.88 11.73
CA ASN A 368 19.34 38.20 11.97
C ASN A 368 19.63 38.23 13.48
N ASN A 369 19.99 37.09 14.05
CA ASN A 369 20.83 36.97 15.24
C ASN A 369 21.78 35.79 15.02
N PRO A 370 23.05 35.86 15.46
CA PRO A 370 23.98 34.76 15.33
C PRO A 370 23.56 33.66 16.30
N VAL A 371 22.77 32.70 15.81
CA VAL A 371 22.33 31.53 16.58
C VAL A 371 23.36 30.43 16.40
N GLN A 372 23.82 29.91 17.53
CA GLN A 372 24.69 28.75 17.63
C GLN A 372 24.06 27.54 16.94
N ASP A 373 24.89 26.86 16.16
CA ASP A 373 24.59 25.70 15.33
C ASP A 373 24.17 24.49 16.21
N GLU A 374 22.85 24.28 16.35
CA GLU A 374 22.26 23.02 16.81
C GLU A 374 21.59 22.33 15.62
N THR A 375 22.17 21.19 15.21
CA THR A 375 21.65 20.28 14.20
C THR A 375 20.33 19.65 14.67
N ARG A 376 19.21 20.28 14.31
CA ARG A 376 17.86 19.73 14.49
C ARG A 376 17.51 18.74 13.37
N TYR A 377 17.38 17.47 13.74
CA TYR A 377 16.56 16.52 12.99
C TYR A 377 15.09 16.83 13.29
N ASP A 378 14.31 17.18 12.26
CA ASP A 378 12.86 17.39 12.38
C ASP A 378 12.14 16.08 12.70
N THR A 379 11.85 15.91 13.98
CA THR A 379 10.74 15.08 14.44
C THR A 379 9.43 15.68 13.95
N LEU A 380 8.62 14.85 13.29
CA LEU A 380 7.20 15.07 12.99
C LEU A 380 6.52 15.90 14.09
N ASP A 381 5.90 17.01 13.68
CA ASP A 381 5.08 17.90 14.49
C ASP A 381 3.85 17.12 15.00
N TYR A 382 4.08 16.36 16.07
CA TYR A 382 3.06 15.94 16.99
C TYR A 382 2.56 17.23 17.60
N THR A 383 1.34 17.61 17.21
CA THR A 383 0.52 18.62 17.86
C THR A 383 0.88 18.69 19.34
N ARG A 384 1.09 19.92 19.81
CA ARG A 384 1.22 20.37 21.20
C ARG A 384 0.03 19.98 22.09
N ASN A 385 -0.60 18.83 21.86
CA ASN A 385 -1.14 18.02 22.92
C ASN A 385 0.02 17.68 23.83
N ARG A 386 0.14 18.43 24.93
CA ARG A 386 0.58 17.86 26.19
C ARG A 386 -0.29 16.61 26.41
N PHE A 387 0.14 15.47 25.89
CA PHE A 387 -0.10 14.21 26.55
C PHE A 387 0.64 14.36 27.88
N GLN A 388 0.00 15.03 28.83
CA GLN A 388 0.13 14.68 30.23
C GLN A 388 -0.30 13.22 30.31
N GLN A 389 0.62 12.31 29.96
CA GLN A 389 0.58 10.98 30.54
C GLN A 389 0.54 11.26 32.04
N GLN A 390 -0.56 10.85 32.67
CA GLN A 390 -0.75 11.05 34.10
C GLN A 390 0.47 10.48 34.85
N GLY A 391 1.28 11.37 35.44
CA GLY A 391 1.85 11.20 36.76
C GLY A 391 3.15 10.43 36.96
N VAL A 392 3.85 9.94 35.94
CA VAL A 392 5.14 9.23 36.20
C VAL A 392 6.28 10.23 36.27
N SER A 393 6.88 10.39 37.45
CA SER A 393 8.05 11.23 37.63
C SER A 393 9.29 10.57 37.01
N ILE A 394 10.30 11.36 36.64
CA ILE A 394 11.59 10.80 36.18
C ILE A 394 12.21 9.87 37.22
N ASN A 395 11.98 10.13 38.51
CA ASN A 395 12.46 9.30 39.60
C ASN A 395 11.78 7.94 39.61
N ASP A 396 10.50 7.85 39.24
CA ASP A 396 9.78 6.58 39.12
C ASP A 396 10.33 5.77 37.94
N VAL A 397 10.58 6.42 36.80
CA VAL A 397 11.18 5.75 35.62
C VAL A 397 12.58 5.22 35.95
N LYS A 398 13.40 6.03 36.65
CA LYS A 398 14.72 5.60 37.12
C LYS A 398 14.65 4.42 38.07
N ALA A 399 13.85 4.54 39.13
CA ALA A 399 13.73 3.49 40.15
C ALA A 399 13.26 2.17 39.52
N TRP A 400 12.28 2.24 38.61
CA TRP A 400 11.83 1.07 37.85
C TRP A 400 12.94 0.52 36.95
N PHE A 401 13.55 1.36 36.11
CA PHE A 401 14.58 0.92 35.16
C PHE A 401 15.77 0.28 35.88
N TYR A 402 16.26 0.89 36.97
CA TYR A 402 17.36 0.35 37.78
C TYR A 402 17.02 -0.97 38.45
N LYS A 403 15.78 -1.11 38.95
CA LYS A 403 15.31 -2.37 39.49
C LYS A 403 15.34 -3.48 38.44
N GLU A 404 14.85 -3.22 37.23
CA GLU A 404 14.78 -4.22 36.16
C GLU A 404 16.17 -4.59 35.61
N ILE A 405 17.06 -3.62 35.39
CA ILE A 405 18.40 -3.91 34.86
C ILE A 405 19.27 -4.66 35.88
N ASN A 406 19.10 -4.39 37.19
CA ASN A 406 19.82 -5.12 38.24
C ASN A 406 19.40 -6.61 38.34
N GLN A 407 18.29 -6.99 37.70
CA GLN A 407 17.85 -8.37 37.57
C GLN A 407 18.35 -9.03 36.28
N ASN A 408 18.99 -8.28 35.38
CA ASN A 408 19.48 -8.75 34.09
C ASN A 408 20.99 -8.50 33.95
N GLU A 409 21.78 -9.45 34.48
CA GLU A 409 23.25 -9.39 34.46
C GLU A 409 23.82 -9.29 33.04
N GLU A 410 23.22 -9.98 32.06
CA GLU A 410 23.64 -9.92 30.66
C GLU A 410 23.53 -8.50 30.09
N PHE A 411 22.40 -7.82 30.35
CA PHE A 411 22.19 -6.44 29.94
C PHE A 411 23.21 -5.51 30.61
N LEU A 412 23.42 -5.65 31.92
CA LEU A 412 24.39 -4.83 32.66
C LEU A 412 25.81 -4.99 32.11
N ASN A 413 26.24 -6.22 31.83
CA ASN A 413 27.56 -6.48 31.26
C ASN A 413 27.71 -5.85 29.87
N LYS A 414 26.70 -5.97 29.01
CA LYS A 414 26.70 -5.31 27.69
C LYS A 414 26.71 -3.78 27.81
N MET A 415 25.91 -3.23 28.72
CA MET A 415 25.85 -1.78 28.95
C MET A 415 27.18 -1.27 29.48
N ASN A 416 27.77 -1.93 30.48
CA ASN A 416 29.09 -1.57 30.99
C ASN A 416 30.17 -1.64 29.90
N ASN A 417 30.14 -2.67 29.05
CA ASN A 417 31.08 -2.74 27.92
C ASN A 417 30.94 -1.55 26.98
N VAL A 418 29.72 -1.11 26.67
CA VAL A 418 29.51 0.11 25.85
C VAL A 418 30.01 1.34 26.61
N LEU A 419 29.64 1.51 27.88
CA LEU A 419 30.06 2.66 28.70
C LEU A 419 31.58 2.75 28.89
N GLN A 420 32.31 1.63 28.84
CA GLN A 420 33.79 1.63 28.93
C GLN A 420 34.47 1.95 27.58
N GLN A 421 33.78 1.82 26.44
CA GLN A 421 34.32 2.22 25.13
C GLN A 421 34.59 3.74 25.03
N THR A 422 34.14 4.55 25.99
CA THR A 422 34.37 6.00 26.02
C THR A 422 35.83 6.41 26.13
N VAL A 423 36.69 5.52 26.67
CA VAL A 423 38.11 5.82 26.92
C VAL A 423 38.87 6.07 25.60
N ASP A 424 38.42 5.46 24.50
CA ASP A 424 39.10 5.55 23.21
C ASP A 424 38.69 6.75 22.36
N PHE A 425 37.53 7.38 22.64
CA PHE A 425 36.91 8.36 21.72
C PHE A 425 36.88 9.81 22.21
N GLN A 426 37.48 10.13 23.37
CA GLN A 426 37.46 11.48 23.98
C GLN A 426 36.02 12.08 24.05
N ILE A 427 35.03 11.26 24.39
CA ILE A 427 33.62 11.65 24.37
C ILE A 427 33.37 12.72 25.43
N LYS A 428 32.76 13.85 25.01
CA LYS A 428 32.56 15.05 25.86
C LYS A 428 31.73 14.82 27.13
N GLN A 429 30.88 13.80 27.15
CA GLN A 429 30.02 13.49 28.29
C GLN A 429 30.11 12.01 28.64
N LEU A 430 30.79 11.70 29.75
CA LEU A 430 30.81 10.36 30.33
C LEU A 430 29.43 10.01 30.87
N LEU A 431 28.80 8.99 30.27
CA LEU A 431 27.58 8.40 30.79
C LEU A 431 27.92 7.32 31.80
N SER A 432 27.10 7.23 32.83
CA SER A 432 27.09 6.13 33.78
C SER A 432 25.70 5.51 33.79
N ILE A 433 25.57 4.33 34.41
CA ILE A 433 24.26 3.74 34.65
C ILE A 433 23.37 4.71 35.42
N ASP A 434 23.94 5.47 36.38
CA ASP A 434 23.21 6.39 37.25
C ASP A 434 22.63 7.62 36.56
N ASN A 435 23.06 7.95 35.33
CA ASN A 435 22.59 9.13 34.60
C ASN A 435 21.97 8.84 33.22
N ILE A 436 21.91 7.56 32.83
CA ILE A 436 21.45 7.14 31.50
C ILE A 436 19.99 7.55 31.23
N VAL A 437 19.13 7.52 32.24
CA VAL A 437 17.70 7.81 32.10
C VAL A 437 17.49 9.30 31.82
N GLU A 438 18.20 10.18 32.52
CA GLU A 438 18.16 11.63 32.27
C GLU A 438 18.73 11.96 30.89
N TYR A 439 19.81 11.28 30.51
CA TYR A 439 20.39 11.47 29.19
C TYR A 439 19.40 11.09 28.09
N ILE A 440 18.74 9.93 28.20
CA ILE A 440 17.72 9.50 27.23
C ILE A 440 16.53 10.46 27.24
N GLN A 441 16.08 10.94 28.41
CA GLN A 441 15.00 11.92 28.48
C GLN A 441 15.33 13.20 27.70
N LYS A 442 16.55 13.72 27.86
CA LYS A 442 17.00 14.96 27.23
C LYS A 442 17.23 14.79 25.73
N ASN A 443 17.81 13.68 25.30
CA ASN A 443 18.33 13.52 23.94
C ASN A 443 17.51 12.57 23.06
N ASN A 444 16.58 11.80 23.63
CA ASN A 444 15.79 10.81 22.92
C ASN A 444 14.40 10.61 23.57
N SER A 445 13.56 11.64 23.42
CA SER A 445 12.22 11.72 24.02
C SER A 445 11.31 10.53 23.65
N SER A 446 11.45 9.99 22.43
CA SER A 446 10.69 8.82 21.97
C SER A 446 11.00 7.58 22.79
N LEU A 447 12.29 7.24 22.96
CA LEU A 447 12.70 6.10 23.78
C LEU A 447 12.33 6.30 25.25
N TYR A 448 12.49 7.52 25.78
CA TYR A 448 12.05 7.86 27.13
C TYR A 448 10.54 7.61 27.32
N ASN A 449 9.71 7.99 26.35
CA ASN A 449 8.27 7.75 26.41
C ASN A 449 7.93 6.26 26.47
N TYR A 450 8.72 5.40 25.84
CA TYR A 450 8.58 3.95 25.97
C TYR A 450 8.97 3.46 27.37
N MET A 451 10.04 3.98 27.96
CA MET A 451 10.44 3.68 29.34
C MET A 451 9.35 4.11 30.35
N ALA A 452 8.81 5.32 30.20
CA ALA A 452 7.73 5.83 31.03
C ALA A 452 6.46 4.96 30.91
N LYS A 453 6.09 4.59 29.68
CA LYS A 453 4.93 3.70 29.45
C LYS A 453 5.13 2.30 30.00
N MET A 454 6.36 1.76 29.98
CA MET A 454 6.68 0.49 30.62
C MET A 454 6.55 0.57 32.14
N THR A 455 7.01 1.67 32.74
CA THR A 455 6.90 1.92 34.19
C THR A 455 5.44 1.84 34.67
N VAL A 456 4.50 2.42 33.94
CA VAL A 456 3.05 2.34 34.25
C VAL A 456 2.48 0.93 34.07
N ASN A 457 3.00 0.17 33.11
CA ASN A 457 2.41 -1.09 32.65
C ASN A 457 3.20 -2.34 33.08
N GLN A 458 4.06 -2.22 34.10
CA GLN A 458 4.91 -3.32 34.58
C GLN A 458 4.12 -4.60 34.93
N ASN A 459 2.94 -4.46 35.54
CA ASN A 459 2.12 -5.60 36.01
C ASN A 459 1.02 -6.03 35.03
N LYS A 460 0.98 -5.47 33.81
CA LYS A 460 -0.04 -5.80 32.82
C LYS A 460 0.42 -6.92 31.91
N VAL A 461 -0.54 -7.62 31.33
CA VAL A 461 -0.33 -8.55 30.21
C VAL A 461 0.37 -7.85 29.04
N ALA A 462 1.18 -8.61 28.29
CA ALA A 462 1.83 -8.15 27.07
C ALA A 462 0.85 -7.45 26.10
N ASN A 463 1.21 -6.27 25.63
CA ASN A 463 0.47 -5.51 24.64
C ASN A 463 1.17 -5.64 23.28
N SER A 464 0.53 -6.34 22.34
CA SER A 464 1.12 -6.62 21.02
C SER A 464 1.46 -5.38 20.20
N ASP A 465 0.63 -4.33 20.24
CA ASP A 465 0.90 -3.05 19.55
C ASP A 465 2.11 -2.35 20.17
N PHE A 466 2.20 -2.35 21.50
CA PHE A 466 3.32 -1.73 22.19
C PHE A 466 4.63 -2.52 21.99
N LYS A 467 4.57 -3.85 22.05
CA LYS A 467 5.69 -4.74 21.70
C LYS A 467 6.20 -4.46 20.29
N TYR A 468 5.29 -4.31 19.32
CA TYR A 468 5.66 -4.01 17.94
C TYR A 468 6.39 -2.67 17.81
N LYS A 469 5.91 -1.61 18.50
CA LYS A 469 6.60 -0.30 18.52
C LYS A 469 7.99 -0.33 19.15
N LEU A 470 8.17 -1.11 20.21
CA LEU A 470 9.48 -1.35 20.81
C LEU A 470 10.41 -2.08 19.83
N TYR A 471 9.90 -3.08 19.11
CA TYR A 471 10.66 -3.81 18.10
C TYR A 471 11.08 -2.91 16.93
N GLU A 472 10.18 -2.06 16.41
CA GLU A 472 10.52 -1.08 15.38
C GLU A 472 11.60 -0.10 15.85
N SER A 473 11.49 0.40 17.09
CA SER A 473 12.50 1.29 17.68
C SER A 473 13.87 0.60 17.76
N TYR A 474 13.91 -0.65 18.22
CA TYR A 474 15.11 -1.49 18.28
C TYR A 474 15.75 -1.65 16.90
N LEU A 475 14.97 -2.02 15.89
CA LEU A 475 15.46 -2.19 14.52
C LEU A 475 15.98 -0.88 13.91
N GLY A 476 15.34 0.25 14.24
CA GLY A 476 15.78 1.58 13.84
C GLY A 476 17.19 1.90 14.34
N TYR A 477 17.46 1.67 15.62
CA TYR A 477 18.79 1.89 16.20
C TYR A 477 19.84 0.91 15.67
N ASP A 478 19.50 -0.37 15.47
CA ASP A 478 20.41 -1.37 14.88
C ASP A 478 20.83 -0.98 13.46
N SER A 479 19.87 -0.53 12.65
CA SER A 479 20.12 -0.07 11.29
C SER A 479 21.01 1.19 11.27
N LYS A 480 20.76 2.14 12.17
CA LYS A 480 21.56 3.35 12.32
C LYS A 480 23.01 3.03 12.76
N ASN A 481 23.20 2.10 13.69
CA ASN A 481 24.53 1.63 14.09
C ASN A 481 25.32 1.06 12.92
N LYS A 482 24.71 0.17 12.13
CA LYS A 482 25.35 -0.40 10.93
C LYS A 482 25.78 0.68 9.95
N SER A 483 24.93 1.67 9.70
CA SER A 483 25.25 2.80 8.82
C SER A 483 26.44 3.61 9.35
N LEU A 484 26.46 3.93 10.65
CA LEU A 484 27.55 4.65 11.30
C LEU A 484 28.86 3.86 11.24
N THR A 485 28.84 2.56 11.57
CA THR A 485 30.01 1.68 11.45
C THR A 485 30.56 1.64 10.03
N THR A 486 29.70 1.55 9.01
CA THR A 486 30.13 1.60 7.61
C THR A 486 30.81 2.93 7.29
N LYS A 487 30.20 4.07 7.66
CA LYS A 487 30.78 5.40 7.43
C LYS A 487 32.14 5.56 8.10
N ILE A 488 32.27 5.11 9.35
CA ILE A 488 33.54 5.13 10.10
C ILE A 488 34.60 4.27 9.39
N ASN A 489 34.24 3.05 8.99
CA ASN A 489 35.15 2.16 8.27
C ASN A 489 35.61 2.73 6.93
N ASP A 490 34.71 3.37 6.19
CA ASP A 490 35.04 3.99 4.90
C ASP A 490 35.94 5.22 5.09
N MET A 491 35.72 6.02 6.12
CA MET A 491 36.64 7.12 6.48
C MET A 491 38.02 6.58 6.85
N ASN A 492 38.10 5.55 7.69
CA ASN A 492 39.38 4.94 8.09
C ASN A 492 40.14 4.35 6.89
N ARG A 493 39.45 3.67 5.96
CA ARG A 493 40.05 3.18 4.70
C ARG A 493 40.61 4.31 3.84
N ASN A 494 39.99 5.49 3.86
CA ASN A 494 40.47 6.63 3.11
C ASN A 494 41.71 7.29 3.74
N ALA A 495 41.90 7.21 5.07
CA ALA A 495 43.17 7.61 5.70
C ALA A 495 44.35 6.78 5.21
N ASP A 496 44.16 5.46 5.09
CA ASP A 496 45.21 4.54 4.62
C ASP A 496 45.67 4.90 3.19
N ASN A 497 44.78 5.51 2.39
CA ASN A 497 45.05 5.99 1.04
C ASN A 497 45.59 7.44 0.99
N SER A 498 46.13 7.96 2.09
CA SER A 498 46.76 9.30 2.19
C SER A 498 45.81 10.49 1.97
N ILE A 499 44.49 10.31 2.12
CA ILE A 499 43.53 11.41 2.14
C ILE A 499 43.42 11.92 3.59
N PRO A 500 43.64 13.23 3.85
CA PRO A 500 43.53 13.77 5.21
C PRO A 500 42.10 13.54 5.75
N ILE A 501 41.98 12.77 6.84
CA ILE A 501 40.70 12.65 7.55
C ILE A 501 40.47 13.94 8.35
N ASN A 502 39.27 14.52 8.22
CA ASN A 502 38.79 15.50 9.18
C ASN A 502 38.53 14.80 10.52
N SER A 503 39.48 14.91 11.45
CA SER A 503 39.42 14.27 12.77
C SER A 503 38.16 14.65 13.56
N THR A 504 37.62 15.85 13.31
CA THR A 504 36.40 16.34 13.95
C THR A 504 35.16 15.54 13.50
N ASP A 505 35.07 15.21 12.22
CA ASP A 505 33.92 14.49 11.67
C ASP A 505 33.94 13.02 12.10
N LEU A 506 35.12 12.40 12.12
CA LEU A 506 35.30 11.05 12.64
C LEU A 506 34.94 10.97 14.13
N GLN A 507 35.34 11.98 14.92
CA GLN A 507 34.97 12.07 16.34
C GLN A 507 33.44 12.17 16.51
N LYS A 508 32.76 13.04 15.74
CA LYS A 508 31.30 13.17 15.78
C LYS A 508 30.59 11.84 15.44
N LEU A 509 31.06 11.11 14.43
CA LEU A 509 30.48 9.82 14.07
C LEU A 509 30.68 8.76 15.16
N ASN A 510 31.85 8.73 15.81
CA ASN A 510 32.11 7.84 16.93
C ASN A 510 31.24 8.19 18.14
N GLU A 511 31.09 9.48 18.46
CA GLU A 511 30.17 9.94 19.51
C GLU A 511 28.72 9.53 19.21
N GLU A 512 28.28 9.72 17.97
CA GLU A 512 26.93 9.32 17.55
C GLU A 512 26.72 7.80 17.63
N LEU A 513 27.71 7.01 17.20
CA LEU A 513 27.68 5.55 17.30
C LEU A 513 27.62 5.09 18.76
N TYR A 514 28.41 5.73 19.64
CA TYR A 514 28.41 5.44 21.07
C TYR A 514 27.03 5.66 21.70
N TYR A 515 26.40 6.82 21.50
CA TYR A 515 25.07 7.07 22.07
C TYR A 515 24.00 6.18 21.43
N ASN A 516 24.11 5.89 20.14
CA ASN A 516 23.15 5.03 19.45
C ASN A 516 23.26 3.55 19.88
N ASN A 517 24.45 3.08 20.27
CA ASN A 517 24.63 1.78 20.94
C ASN A 517 23.87 1.70 22.26
N ILE A 518 23.88 2.79 23.05
CA ILE A 518 23.11 2.86 24.30
C ILE A 518 21.61 2.76 24.01
N TYR A 519 21.11 3.52 23.03
CA TYR A 519 19.70 3.47 22.63
C TYR A 519 19.29 2.09 22.11
N LEU A 520 20.16 1.44 21.34
CA LEU A 520 19.97 0.07 20.85
C LEU A 520 19.81 -0.91 22.02
N LEU A 521 20.71 -0.87 23.00
CA LEU A 521 20.65 -1.76 24.16
C LEU A 521 19.38 -1.53 24.96
N VAL A 522 19.04 -0.28 25.28
CA VAL A 522 17.85 0.04 26.08
C VAL A 522 16.57 -0.39 25.35
N SER A 523 16.42 -0.05 24.07
CA SER A 523 15.24 -0.44 23.29
C SER A 523 15.06 -1.95 23.17
N ARG A 524 16.16 -2.68 22.95
CA ARG A 524 16.16 -4.16 22.95
C ARG A 524 15.72 -4.72 24.30
N PHE A 525 16.26 -4.20 25.39
CA PHE A 525 15.89 -4.61 26.75
C PHE A 525 14.40 -4.40 27.03
N LEU A 526 13.86 -3.24 26.67
CA LEU A 526 12.42 -2.96 26.81
C LEU A 526 11.57 -3.92 25.98
N TYR A 527 11.98 -4.24 24.75
CA TYR A 527 11.31 -5.22 23.91
C TYR A 527 11.29 -6.62 24.54
N GLU A 528 12.43 -7.08 25.05
CA GLU A 528 12.56 -8.39 25.71
C GLU A 528 11.70 -8.46 26.98
N LEU A 529 11.65 -7.38 27.78
CA LEU A 529 10.75 -7.30 28.94
C LEU A 529 9.27 -7.39 28.56
N GLU A 530 8.85 -6.71 27.49
CA GLU A 530 7.45 -6.75 27.03
C GLU A 530 7.09 -8.10 26.41
N ASP A 531 8.04 -8.75 25.72
CA ASP A 531 7.86 -10.08 25.15
C ASP A 531 7.71 -11.18 26.21
N ASN A 532 8.46 -11.05 27.30
CA ASN A 532 8.45 -12.00 28.41
C ASN A 532 7.22 -11.87 29.33
N LYS A 533 6.37 -10.83 29.14
CA LYS A 533 5.13 -10.71 29.91
C LYS A 533 4.16 -11.84 29.55
N PRO A 534 3.38 -12.35 30.52
CA PRO A 534 2.41 -13.39 30.23
C PRO A 534 1.40 -12.87 29.20
N MET A 535 1.22 -13.62 28.10
CA MET A 535 0.09 -13.38 27.21
C MET A 535 -1.18 -13.63 28.00
N GLY A 536 -2.05 -12.64 28.06
CA GLY A 536 -3.30 -12.76 28.77
C GLY A 536 -4.08 -13.86 28.08
N ASN A 537 -4.27 -14.98 28.78
CA ASN A 537 -5.22 -15.99 28.38
C ASN A 537 -6.53 -15.24 28.15
N SER A 538 -6.89 -15.07 26.88
CA SER A 538 -8.13 -14.49 26.44
C SER A 538 -9.22 -15.50 26.78
N GLY A 539 -9.48 -15.64 28.09
CA GLY A 539 -10.63 -16.30 28.64
C GLY A 539 -11.82 -15.52 28.13
N GLY A 540 -12.31 -15.94 26.96
CA GLY A 540 -13.51 -15.41 26.35
C GLY A 540 -14.63 -15.54 27.36
N ARG A 541 -14.90 -14.46 28.10
CA ARG A 541 -16.18 -14.28 28.77
C ARG A 541 -17.20 -14.31 27.64
N LYS A 542 -17.78 -15.49 27.41
CA LYS A 542 -18.95 -15.68 26.56
C LYS A 542 -19.94 -14.59 26.93
N LYS A 543 -20.07 -13.56 26.09
CA LYS A 543 -21.15 -12.59 26.22
C LYS A 543 -22.43 -13.40 26.12
N LYS A 544 -23.09 -13.65 27.25
CA LYS A 544 -24.45 -14.20 27.27
C LYS A 544 -25.30 -13.24 26.44
N SER A 545 -25.68 -13.67 25.24
CA SER A 545 -26.61 -12.92 24.42
C SER A 545 -27.94 -12.89 25.17
N PHE A 546 -28.30 -11.71 25.69
CA PHE A 546 -29.64 -11.46 26.20
C PHE A 546 -30.61 -11.46 25.01
N THR A 547 -31.10 -12.65 24.65
CA THR A 547 -32.26 -12.78 23.77
C THR A 547 -33.48 -12.32 24.56
N LYS A 548 -33.96 -11.11 24.25
CA LYS A 548 -35.27 -10.60 24.71
C LYS A 548 -36.36 -11.62 24.33
N LYS A 549 -36.91 -12.32 25.31
CA LYS A 549 -38.14 -13.12 25.20
C LYS A 549 -39.28 -12.21 24.73
N ARG A 550 -39.63 -12.27 23.43
CA ARG A 550 -40.91 -11.77 22.92
C ARG A 550 -42.00 -12.73 23.39
N SER A 551 -42.95 -12.18 24.15
CA SER A 551 -44.06 -12.89 24.77
C SER A 551 -45.01 -13.50 23.75
N SER A 552 -45.37 -14.75 24.02
CA SER A 552 -46.35 -15.57 23.31
C SER A 552 -47.78 -15.11 23.59
N LYS A 553 -48.23 -14.05 22.92
CA LYS A 553 -49.64 -13.58 22.92
C LYS A 553 -50.44 -13.98 21.66
N LYS A 554 -50.12 -15.13 21.04
CA LYS A 554 -50.82 -15.63 19.84
C LYS A 554 -51.43 -17.04 19.98
N ARG A 555 -51.59 -17.55 21.20
CA ARG A 555 -52.14 -18.89 21.49
C ARG A 555 -53.45 -18.86 22.29
N LEU A 556 -54.35 -17.92 21.99
CA LEU A 556 -55.74 -17.91 22.50
C LEU A 556 -56.81 -17.61 21.43
N ALA A 557 -56.42 -17.24 20.20
CA ALA A 557 -57.36 -16.91 19.12
C ALA A 557 -57.90 -18.12 18.33
N ASN A 558 -57.30 -19.32 18.45
CA ASN A 558 -57.74 -20.52 17.74
C ASN A 558 -58.62 -21.48 18.56
N LYS A 559 -58.99 -21.13 19.80
CA LYS A 559 -59.89 -21.95 20.65
C LYS A 559 -61.35 -21.44 20.67
N TRP A 560 -61.64 -20.27 20.11
CA TRP A 560 -62.99 -19.68 20.05
C TRP A 560 -63.71 -19.85 18.70
N ARG A 561 -63.00 -20.23 17.62
CA ARG A 561 -63.61 -20.50 16.29
C ARG A 561 -64.20 -21.91 16.10
N LYS A 562 -64.11 -22.81 17.09
CA LYS A 562 -64.68 -24.18 17.05
C LYS A 562 -65.92 -24.40 17.93
N ARG A 563 -66.50 -23.36 18.53
CA ARG A 563 -67.72 -23.47 19.36
C ARG A 563 -68.97 -22.75 18.82
N VAL A 564 -68.91 -22.15 17.62
CA VAL A 564 -70.04 -21.42 17.02
C VAL A 564 -70.64 -22.12 15.78
N SER A 565 -70.09 -23.25 15.31
CA SER A 565 -70.61 -23.98 14.13
C SER A 565 -71.39 -25.26 14.45
N ARG A 566 -72.00 -25.39 15.64
CA ARG A 566 -72.86 -26.55 16.02
C ARG A 566 -74.21 -26.17 16.63
N ARG A 567 -74.74 -24.99 16.29
CA ARG A 567 -76.16 -24.64 16.45
C ARG A 567 -76.59 -23.84 15.22
N CYS A 568 -76.84 -24.55 14.13
CA CYS A 568 -77.80 -24.25 13.06
C CYS A 568 -77.68 -25.38 12.02
N ARG A 569 -78.76 -26.15 11.90
CA ARG A 569 -78.98 -27.43 11.20
C ARG A 569 -78.49 -28.67 11.92
#